data_AF-A0A7W1JFV3-F1
#
_entry.id   AF-A0A7W1JFV3-F1
#
_cell.length_a   1.000
_cell.length_b   1.000
_cell.length_c   1.000
_cell.angle_alpha   90.00
_cell.angle_beta   90.00
_cell.angle_gamma   90.00
#
_symmetry.space_group_name_H-M   'P 1'
#
loop_
_entity.id
_entity.type
_entity.pdbx_description
1 polymer ?
#
loop_
_entity_poly.entity_id
_entity_poly.type
_entity_poly.pdbx_seq_one_letter_code
_entity_poly.pdbx_strand_id
1 'polypeptide(L)'
;MQKSFCKLTRISKGGMSRTQRIIEKVDVQMQRSLSKAPLVICAFALLLGYGLTAGNAISNQGKVILMRTPDGGIQPQAVVDDSGAVHLIYFKGSPAAGDIFYVRKAPQDAGFSKAIRVNSQPNCAIALGNIRGAHIAVGHGGRIHVAWMGSKEAEPKGPSNAAPMLYTRLNDALTGFEPQRNVMQFAVGLDGGGSIAADRAGNVYVAWHAGAGEEEEAKRRVWVARSADEGKTFKR
;
A
#
# COMPACT_ATOMS: atom_id res chain seq x y z
N MET A 1 33.38 50.75 -20.49
CA MET A 1 32.46 50.75 -21.65
C MET A 1 31.10 50.27 -21.14
N GLN A 2 30.15 51.13 -20.75
CA GLN A 2 29.12 51.80 -21.60
C GLN A 2 28.47 50.83 -22.60
N LYS A 3 27.15 50.70 -22.82
CA LYS A 3 25.84 51.25 -22.38
C LYS A 3 24.82 50.23 -22.97
N SER A 4 23.79 49.74 -22.28
CA SER A 4 22.44 50.33 -22.08
C SER A 4 21.54 50.48 -23.34
N PHE A 5 20.23 50.20 -23.14
CA PHE A 5 19.01 50.49 -23.94
C PHE A 5 18.60 49.56 -25.11
N CYS A 6 17.32 49.38 -25.51
CA CYS A 6 15.95 49.54 -24.96
C CYS A 6 14.93 49.34 -26.11
N LYS A 7 13.74 48.82 -25.79
CA LYS A 7 12.38 49.12 -26.31
C LYS A 7 12.00 49.17 -27.81
N LEU A 8 10.87 48.48 -28.08
CA LEU A 8 9.59 48.92 -28.71
C LEU A 8 9.66 49.37 -30.20
N THR A 9 8.69 49.18 -31.13
CA THR A 9 7.22 49.10 -31.11
C THR A 9 6.71 48.66 -32.50
N ARG A 10 5.48 48.14 -32.54
CA ARG A 10 4.45 48.04 -33.62
C ARG A 10 4.55 48.98 -34.85
N ILE A 11 3.94 48.53 -35.97
CA ILE A 11 3.13 49.23 -37.03
C ILE A 11 3.22 48.34 -38.31
N SER A 12 2.30 48.25 -39.28
CA SER A 12 0.84 48.32 -39.45
C SER A 12 0.55 47.98 -40.94
N LYS A 13 -0.70 47.63 -41.24
CA LYS A 13 -1.45 47.86 -42.49
C LYS A 13 -1.08 47.07 -43.77
N GLY A 14 -2.10 46.35 -44.24
CA GLY A 14 -2.79 46.74 -45.48
C GLY A 14 -2.45 45.92 -46.72
N GLY A 15 -3.46 45.29 -47.32
CA GLY A 15 -3.34 44.75 -48.67
C GLY A 15 -4.39 43.69 -48.98
N MET A 16 -5.63 44.12 -49.18
CA MET A 16 -6.66 43.27 -49.79
C MET A 16 -6.42 43.18 -51.30
N SER A 17 -6.32 41.97 -51.82
CA SER A 17 -6.33 41.62 -53.24
C SER A 17 -6.98 40.23 -53.37
N ARG A 18 -7.66 39.83 -54.43
CA ARG A 18 -8.31 40.48 -55.56
C ARG A 18 -9.04 39.33 -56.26
N THR A 19 -10.13 38.84 -55.68
CA THR A 19 -11.02 37.89 -56.37
C THR A 19 -12.46 38.25 -56.05
N GLN A 20 -12.87 39.40 -56.59
CA GLN A 20 -14.26 39.69 -56.90
C GLN A 20 -14.81 38.63 -57.86
N ARG A 21 -16.14 38.48 -57.80
CA ARG A 21 -17.04 37.58 -58.55
C ARG A 21 -17.15 36.24 -57.83
N ILE A 22 -18.23 35.98 -57.11
CA ILE A 22 -19.57 35.58 -57.61
C ILE A 22 -20.39 35.60 -56.29
N ILE A 23 -21.39 36.43 -55.98
CA ILE A 23 -22.78 36.51 -56.47
C ILE A 23 -23.39 37.80 -55.86
N GLU A 24 -23.88 38.71 -56.71
CA GLU A 24 -24.84 39.76 -56.34
C GLU A 24 -26.19 39.16 -55.92
N LYS A 25 -27.00 39.97 -55.19
CA LYS A 25 -28.41 39.75 -54.81
C LYS A 25 -28.51 38.98 -53.49
N VAL A 26 -29.06 39.49 -52.40
CA VAL A 26 -30.08 40.52 -52.20
C VAL A 26 -29.88 41.02 -50.78
N ASP A 27 -29.46 42.27 -50.63
CA ASP A 27 -29.84 43.04 -49.45
C ASP A 27 -30.73 44.16 -49.99
N VAL A 28 -31.72 44.57 -49.20
CA VAL A 28 -32.60 45.70 -49.48
C VAL A 28 -33.67 45.48 -50.57
N GLN A 29 -34.85 45.02 -50.16
CA GLN A 29 -36.12 45.58 -50.63
C GLN A 29 -37.25 45.17 -49.66
N MET A 30 -38.05 46.17 -49.30
CA MET A 30 -39.41 46.06 -48.76
C MET A 30 -39.60 45.67 -47.29
N GLN A 31 -39.66 46.74 -46.48
CA GLN A 31 -40.80 46.95 -45.58
C GLN A 31 -42.10 46.41 -46.19
N ARG A 32 -42.86 45.63 -45.40
CA ARG A 32 -44.34 45.58 -45.26
C ARG A 32 -44.78 44.15 -44.95
N SER A 33 -45.21 43.90 -43.72
CA SER A 33 -46.50 43.27 -43.41
C SER A 33 -46.55 42.85 -41.93
N LEU A 34 -47.56 43.38 -41.23
CA LEU A 34 -48.00 43.01 -39.90
C LEU A 34 -48.64 41.61 -39.93
N SER A 35 -48.41 40.76 -38.91
CA SER A 35 -49.47 39.89 -38.36
C SER A 35 -49.08 39.18 -37.04
N LYS A 36 -49.77 39.61 -35.97
CA LYS A 36 -50.38 38.84 -34.85
C LYS A 36 -49.49 38.34 -33.68
N ALA A 37 -49.95 38.74 -32.48
CA ALA A 37 -49.47 38.62 -31.09
C ALA A 37 -49.65 37.20 -30.47
N PRO A 38 -49.52 36.92 -29.12
CA PRO A 38 -49.18 37.76 -27.95
C PRO A 38 -48.13 37.15 -26.96
N LEU A 39 -47.38 37.97 -26.21
CA LEU A 39 -47.48 38.23 -24.76
C LEU A 39 -47.34 37.01 -23.82
N VAL A 40 -46.20 36.86 -23.12
CA VAL A 40 -46.17 36.55 -21.68
C VAL A 40 -45.04 37.34 -21.02
N ILE A 41 -45.46 38.27 -20.17
CA ILE A 41 -44.66 39.04 -19.21
C ILE A 41 -44.42 38.14 -17.97
N CYS A 42 -43.27 38.32 -17.33
CA CYS A 42 -43.00 38.17 -15.88
C CYS A 42 -41.77 37.30 -15.60
N ALA A 43 -40.67 37.93 -15.18
CA ALA A 43 -39.98 37.56 -13.95
C ALA A 43 -38.91 38.60 -13.62
N PHE A 44 -39.33 39.68 -12.95
CA PHE A 44 -38.44 40.38 -12.04
C PHE A 44 -38.64 39.77 -10.65
N ALA A 45 -37.52 39.36 -10.05
CA ALA A 45 -37.28 39.08 -8.63
C ALA A 45 -38.05 37.93 -7.94
N LEU A 46 -37.30 36.89 -7.57
CA LEU A 46 -37.46 36.21 -6.28
C LEU A 46 -36.10 35.63 -5.82
N LEU A 47 -35.43 36.41 -4.97
CA LEU A 47 -34.40 35.97 -4.03
C LEU A 47 -35.02 34.95 -3.07
N LEU A 48 -34.90 33.64 -3.31
CA LEU A 48 -35.16 32.60 -2.31
C LEU A 48 -34.66 31.27 -2.86
N GLY A 49 -33.56 30.75 -2.32
CA GLY A 49 -33.18 29.36 -2.62
C GLY A 49 -31.70 29.00 -2.66
N TYR A 50 -30.76 29.88 -2.28
CA TYR A 50 -29.44 29.38 -1.87
C TYR A 50 -29.53 28.91 -0.42
N GLY A 51 -30.27 27.81 -0.23
CA GLY A 51 -30.13 27.01 0.98
C GLY A 51 -28.68 26.56 1.02
N LEU A 52 -27.91 27.16 1.92
CA LEU A 52 -26.72 26.55 2.49
C LEU A 52 -27.19 25.20 3.07
N THR A 53 -27.17 24.15 2.27
CA THR A 53 -26.93 22.83 2.83
C THR A 53 -25.47 22.85 3.27
N ALA A 54 -25.22 23.48 4.43
CA ALA A 54 -24.20 22.99 5.32
C ALA A 54 -24.69 21.59 5.69
N GLY A 55 -24.45 20.64 4.77
CA GLY A 55 -24.45 19.25 5.12
C GLY A 55 -23.48 19.19 6.26
N ASN A 56 -24.00 18.93 7.46
CA ASN A 56 -23.20 18.39 8.53
C ASN A 56 -22.56 17.16 7.89
N ALA A 57 -21.35 17.32 7.37
CA ALA A 57 -20.44 16.22 7.23
C ALA A 57 -20.26 15.77 8.68
N ILE A 58 -21.17 14.89 9.12
CA ILE A 58 -20.91 14.02 10.23
C ILE A 58 -19.65 13.33 9.75
N SER A 59 -18.51 13.83 10.22
CA SER A 59 -17.28 13.07 10.15
C SER A 59 -17.67 11.80 10.85
N ASN A 60 -17.87 10.73 10.08
CA ASN A 60 -17.84 9.40 10.62
C ASN A 60 -16.39 9.25 11.08
N GLN A 61 -16.09 9.81 12.26
CA GLN A 61 -14.83 9.59 12.93
C GLN A 61 -14.88 8.11 13.19
N GLY A 62 -14.26 7.35 12.29
CA GLY A 62 -14.32 5.90 12.30
C GLY A 62 -14.07 5.44 13.73
N LYS A 63 -14.97 4.62 14.27
CA LYS A 63 -14.94 4.20 15.66
C LYS A 63 -13.55 3.65 15.98
N VAL A 64 -12.77 4.39 16.76
CA VAL A 64 -11.46 3.94 17.23
C VAL A 64 -11.70 2.94 18.36
N ILE A 65 -11.16 1.74 18.22
CA ILE A 65 -11.28 0.67 19.22
C ILE A 65 -9.88 0.32 19.69
N LEU A 66 -9.63 0.47 20.99
CA LEU A 66 -8.43 -0.03 21.62
C LEU A 66 -8.57 -1.53 21.87
N MET A 67 -7.64 -2.32 21.34
CA MET A 67 -7.59 -3.76 21.56
C MET A 67 -6.23 -4.14 22.14
N ARG A 68 -6.24 -5.00 23.16
CA ARG A 68 -5.01 -5.60 23.68
C ARG A 68 -4.55 -6.70 22.75
N THR A 69 -3.23 -6.80 22.53
CA THR A 69 -2.63 -7.99 21.93
C THR A 69 -3.02 -9.21 22.78
N PRO A 70 -3.52 -10.31 22.16
CA PRO A 70 -3.85 -11.51 22.91
C PRO A 70 -2.69 -12.05 23.74
N ASP A 71 -3.01 -12.75 24.82
CA ASP A 71 -2.07 -13.50 25.67
C ASP A 71 -0.86 -12.72 26.22
N GLY A 72 -0.98 -11.39 26.32
CA GLY A 72 0.12 -10.52 26.75
C GLY A 72 1.26 -10.42 25.74
N GLY A 73 0.98 -10.75 24.47
CA GLY A 73 1.96 -10.71 23.39
C GLY A 73 2.55 -9.32 23.14
N ILE A 74 3.78 -9.30 22.63
CA ILE A 74 4.53 -8.08 22.30
C ILE A 74 4.83 -8.00 20.80
N GLN A 75 5.29 -6.82 20.35
CA GLN A 75 5.64 -6.54 18.95
C GLN A 75 4.54 -6.96 17.94
N PRO A 76 3.28 -6.51 18.13
CA PRO A 76 2.22 -6.86 17.21
C PRO A 76 2.43 -6.22 15.83
N GLN A 77 2.12 -6.96 14.76
CA GLN A 77 1.88 -6.39 13.43
C GLN A 77 0.50 -6.81 12.94
N ALA A 78 -0.29 -5.85 12.45
CA ALA A 78 -1.62 -6.08 11.92
C ALA A 78 -1.71 -5.66 10.44
N VAL A 79 -2.49 -6.39 9.68
CA VAL A 79 -2.91 -6.06 8.31
C VAL A 79 -4.40 -6.36 8.14
N VAL A 80 -5.05 -5.69 7.19
CA VAL A 80 -6.47 -5.89 6.90
C VAL A 80 -6.60 -6.49 5.50
N ASP A 81 -7.40 -7.55 5.36
CA ASP A 81 -7.68 -8.16 4.06
C ASP A 81 -8.85 -7.46 3.33
N ASP A 82 -9.14 -7.89 2.11
CA ASP A 82 -10.22 -7.31 1.28
C ASP A 82 -11.63 -7.56 1.86
N SER A 83 -11.77 -8.49 2.81
CA SER A 83 -13.02 -8.72 3.54
C SER A 83 -13.19 -7.80 4.75
N GLY A 84 -12.19 -6.98 5.05
CA GLY A 84 -12.13 -6.14 6.24
C GLY A 84 -11.70 -6.90 7.51
N ALA A 85 -11.23 -8.14 7.38
CA ALA A 85 -10.75 -8.90 8.53
C ALA A 85 -9.36 -8.44 8.94
N VAL A 86 -9.16 -8.33 10.26
CA VAL A 86 -7.86 -8.01 10.85
C VAL A 86 -7.08 -9.30 11.04
N HIS A 87 -5.89 -9.33 10.47
CA HIS A 87 -4.88 -10.36 10.66
C HIS A 87 -3.78 -9.80 11.54
N LEU A 88 -3.54 -10.42 12.68
CA LEU A 88 -2.56 -9.96 13.67
C LEU A 88 -1.55 -11.06 13.93
N ILE A 89 -0.27 -10.73 13.87
CA ILE A 89 0.79 -11.54 14.47
C ILE A 89 1.33 -10.86 15.74
N TYR A 90 1.81 -11.66 16.68
CA TYR A 90 2.48 -11.17 17.89
C TYR A 90 3.53 -12.17 18.39
N PHE A 91 4.49 -11.68 19.16
CA PHE A 91 5.53 -12.49 19.77
C PHE A 91 5.19 -12.84 21.22
N LYS A 92 5.59 -14.03 21.67
CA LYS A 92 5.54 -14.45 23.07
C LYS A 92 6.72 -15.37 23.42
N GLY A 93 7.22 -15.24 24.65
CA GLY A 93 8.35 -16.02 25.16
C GLY A 93 9.55 -15.15 25.50
N SER A 94 10.72 -15.77 25.66
CA SER A 94 11.97 -15.04 25.89
C SER A 94 12.35 -14.24 24.64
N PRO A 95 12.65 -12.93 24.72
CA PRO A 95 13.00 -12.14 23.53
C PRO A 95 14.15 -12.69 22.68
N ALA A 96 15.06 -13.49 23.26
CA ALA A 96 16.16 -14.12 22.53
C ALA A 96 15.77 -15.39 21.76
N ALA A 97 14.67 -16.05 22.15
CA ALA A 97 14.21 -17.32 21.61
C ALA A 97 12.75 -17.57 22.04
N GLY A 98 11.80 -17.11 21.25
CA GLY A 98 10.37 -17.29 21.50
C GLY A 98 9.61 -17.69 20.24
N ASP A 99 8.29 -17.47 20.29
CA ASP A 99 7.35 -17.92 19.28
C ASP A 99 6.52 -16.75 18.74
N ILE A 100 6.11 -16.88 17.48
CA ILE A 100 5.19 -15.97 16.80
C ILE A 100 3.82 -16.65 16.73
N PHE A 101 2.78 -15.90 17.07
CA PHE A 101 1.40 -16.34 17.04
C PHE A 101 0.59 -15.48 16.10
N TYR A 102 -0.37 -16.09 15.42
CA TYR A 102 -1.30 -15.45 14.51
C TYR A 102 -2.73 -15.60 15.04
N VAL A 103 -3.50 -14.53 14.91
CA VAL A 103 -4.94 -14.51 15.13
C VAL A 103 -5.64 -13.72 14.02
N ARG A 104 -6.92 -14.04 13.79
CA ARG A 104 -7.79 -13.32 12.87
C ARG A 104 -9.01 -12.79 13.60
N LYS A 105 -9.52 -11.64 13.20
CA LYS A 105 -10.81 -11.13 13.62
C LYS A 105 -11.59 -10.66 12.39
N ALA A 106 -12.73 -11.28 12.09
CA ALA A 106 -13.64 -10.77 11.07
C ALA A 106 -14.33 -9.48 11.56
N PRO A 107 -14.89 -8.66 10.64
CA PRO A 107 -15.63 -7.45 11.02
C PRO A 107 -16.73 -7.72 12.05
N GLN A 108 -17.48 -8.80 11.89
CA GLN A 108 -18.60 -9.20 12.73
C GLN A 108 -18.23 -9.93 14.04
N ASP A 109 -16.99 -10.41 14.15
CA ASP A 109 -16.58 -11.21 15.32
C ASP A 109 -16.46 -10.33 16.56
N ALA A 110 -16.80 -10.83 17.75
CA ALA A 110 -16.62 -10.07 18.98
C ALA A 110 -15.14 -9.92 19.39
N GLY A 111 -14.27 -10.82 18.92
CA GLY A 111 -12.86 -10.87 19.31
C GLY A 111 -12.00 -11.62 18.29
N PHE A 112 -10.74 -11.83 18.66
CA PHE A 112 -9.79 -12.62 17.87
C PHE A 112 -10.08 -14.12 17.96
N SER A 113 -9.74 -14.85 16.91
CA SER A 113 -9.74 -16.31 16.85
C SER A 113 -8.82 -16.92 17.89
N LYS A 114 -8.88 -18.25 18.06
CA LYS A 114 -7.81 -19.00 18.74
C LYS A 114 -6.48 -18.73 18.03
N ALA A 115 -5.42 -18.55 18.82
CA ALA A 115 -4.08 -18.32 18.31
C ALA A 115 -3.50 -19.58 17.64
N ILE A 116 -2.84 -19.37 16.50
CA ILE A 116 -2.09 -20.37 15.75
C ILE A 116 -0.61 -20.01 15.84
N ARG A 117 0.25 -20.93 16.28
CA ARG A 117 1.70 -20.70 16.24
C ARG A 117 2.17 -20.69 14.79
N VAL A 118 2.89 -19.64 14.40
CA VAL A 118 3.41 -19.44 13.05
C VAL A 118 4.63 -20.31 12.79
N ASN A 119 5.60 -20.28 13.71
CA ASN A 119 6.81 -21.06 13.58
C ASN A 119 6.55 -22.55 13.87
N SER A 120 7.14 -23.42 13.05
CA SER A 120 7.01 -24.88 13.19
C SER A 120 7.90 -25.42 14.31
N GLN A 121 9.10 -24.85 14.48
CA GLN A 121 9.99 -25.18 15.60
C GLN A 121 9.76 -24.20 16.77
N PRO A 122 9.53 -24.66 18.02
CA PRO A 122 9.41 -23.76 19.16
C PRO A 122 10.69 -22.94 19.41
N ASN A 123 10.53 -21.73 19.96
CA ASN A 123 11.62 -20.85 20.41
C ASN A 123 12.60 -20.44 19.32
N CYS A 124 12.15 -20.39 18.07
CA CYS A 124 13.00 -20.09 16.91
C CYS A 124 12.87 -18.65 16.40
N ALA A 125 12.13 -17.76 17.08
CA ALA A 125 12.02 -16.35 16.71
C ALA A 125 12.74 -15.43 17.71
N ILE A 126 13.25 -14.30 17.22
CA ILE A 126 13.87 -13.25 18.04
C ILE A 126 12.93 -12.03 18.09
N ALA A 127 12.86 -11.41 19.27
CA ALA A 127 12.23 -10.11 19.52
C ALA A 127 13.16 -9.16 20.33
N LEU A 128 14.48 -9.34 20.22
CA LEU A 128 15.47 -8.49 20.88
C LEU A 128 15.52 -7.08 20.25
N GLY A 129 15.25 -6.07 21.06
CA GLY A 129 15.19 -4.68 20.62
C GLY A 129 13.94 -4.40 19.77
N ASN A 130 13.84 -3.19 19.22
CA ASN A 130 12.60 -2.72 18.58
C ASN A 130 12.52 -2.98 17.07
N ILE A 131 13.54 -3.64 16.48
CA ILE A 131 13.70 -3.75 15.01
C ILE A 131 13.67 -5.18 14.48
N ARG A 132 13.63 -6.21 15.33
CA ARG A 132 13.77 -7.63 14.92
C ARG A 132 12.45 -8.40 14.86
N GLY A 133 11.32 -7.72 15.03
CA GLY A 133 9.99 -8.34 15.03
C GLY A 133 9.65 -9.05 13.73
N ALA A 134 8.70 -9.98 13.79
CA ALA A 134 8.17 -10.66 12.62
C ALA A 134 7.25 -9.74 11.81
N HIS A 135 7.19 -9.97 10.50
CA HIS A 135 6.34 -9.21 9.60
C HIS A 135 5.31 -10.09 8.88
N ILE A 136 4.10 -9.56 8.66
CA ILE A 136 2.97 -10.23 7.99
C ILE A 136 2.57 -9.50 6.70
N ALA A 137 2.17 -10.26 5.68
CA ALA A 137 1.51 -9.76 4.48
C ALA A 137 0.31 -10.64 4.08
N VAL A 138 -0.69 -10.02 3.43
CA VAL A 138 -1.81 -10.70 2.79
C VAL A 138 -1.51 -10.81 1.30
N GLY A 139 -1.51 -12.02 0.76
CA GLY A 139 -1.24 -12.30 -0.65
C GLY A 139 -2.49 -12.70 -1.42
N HIS A 140 -2.27 -13.37 -2.55
CA HIS A 140 -3.32 -13.94 -3.40
C HIS A 140 -4.33 -14.77 -2.58
N GLY A 141 -5.63 -14.58 -2.88
CA GLY A 141 -6.71 -15.29 -2.20
C GLY A 141 -6.83 -15.04 -0.70
N GLY A 142 -6.21 -13.97 -0.16
CA GLY A 142 -6.21 -13.70 1.27
C GLY A 142 -5.21 -14.54 2.07
N ARG A 143 -4.27 -15.23 1.40
CA ARG A 143 -3.28 -16.06 2.06
C ARG A 143 -2.35 -15.23 2.93
N ILE A 144 -2.08 -15.72 4.14
CA ILE A 144 -1.20 -15.06 5.08
C ILE A 144 0.23 -15.55 4.92
N HIS A 145 1.15 -14.60 4.79
CA HIS A 145 2.58 -14.81 4.66
C HIS A 145 3.29 -14.15 5.85
N VAL A 146 4.24 -14.85 6.47
CA VAL A 146 5.00 -14.32 7.62
C VAL A 146 6.48 -14.57 7.42
N ALA A 147 7.29 -13.55 7.71
CA ALA A 147 8.75 -13.64 7.71
C ALA A 147 9.34 -13.09 9.01
N TRP A 148 10.45 -13.68 9.48
CA TRP A 148 11.09 -13.29 10.73
C TRP A 148 12.56 -13.67 10.78
N MET A 149 13.31 -12.97 11.64
CA MET A 149 14.68 -13.34 11.99
C MET A 149 14.67 -14.54 12.96
N GLY A 150 15.38 -15.60 12.59
CA GLY A 150 15.51 -16.79 13.41
C GLY A 150 16.41 -16.59 14.63
N SER A 151 16.12 -17.31 15.71
CA SER A 151 17.01 -17.43 16.88
C SER A 151 18.26 -18.25 16.57
N LYS A 152 19.21 -18.29 17.51
CA LYS A 152 20.41 -19.15 17.38
C LYS A 152 20.04 -20.64 17.23
N GLU A 153 18.94 -21.04 17.85
CA GLU A 153 18.43 -22.42 17.80
C GLU A 153 17.61 -22.70 16.54
N ALA A 154 17.30 -21.68 15.74
CA ALA A 154 16.38 -21.82 14.63
C ALA A 154 16.92 -22.72 13.51
N GLU A 155 16.05 -23.57 13.00
CA GLU A 155 16.23 -24.41 11.83
C GLU A 155 15.15 -24.09 10.76
N PRO A 156 15.46 -24.20 9.46
CA PRO A 156 16.80 -24.44 8.91
C PRO A 156 17.72 -23.23 9.09
N LYS A 157 19.02 -23.49 9.26
CA LYS A 157 20.05 -22.45 9.40
C LYS A 157 20.22 -21.58 8.14
N GLY A 158 20.77 -20.40 8.37
CA GLY A 158 21.30 -19.51 7.35
C GLY A 158 22.58 -20.04 6.70
N PRO A 159 23.06 -19.39 5.63
CA PRO A 159 24.39 -19.65 5.07
C PRO A 159 25.47 -19.59 6.16
N SER A 160 26.49 -20.43 6.05
CA SER A 160 27.57 -20.55 7.04
C SER A 160 27.08 -20.84 8.47
N ASN A 161 25.97 -21.57 8.61
CA ASN A 161 25.35 -21.92 9.90
C ASN A 161 24.91 -20.70 10.73
N ALA A 162 24.65 -19.56 10.07
CA ALA A 162 24.25 -18.31 10.71
C ALA A 162 22.73 -18.27 11.02
N ALA A 163 22.30 -17.22 11.74
CA ALA A 163 20.88 -16.96 11.97
C ALA A 163 20.12 -16.78 10.62
N PRO A 164 19.01 -17.50 10.41
CA PRO A 164 18.26 -17.45 9.15
C PRO A 164 17.27 -16.28 9.09
N MET A 165 16.91 -15.87 7.86
CA MET A 165 15.64 -15.18 7.61
C MET A 165 14.62 -16.25 7.26
N LEU A 166 13.68 -16.48 8.17
CA LEU A 166 12.68 -17.52 8.05
C LEU A 166 11.39 -16.99 7.44
N TYR A 167 10.68 -17.89 6.76
CA TYR A 167 9.44 -17.62 6.08
C TYR A 167 8.49 -18.82 6.20
N THR A 168 7.20 -18.52 6.34
CA THR A 168 6.12 -19.50 6.15
C THR A 168 4.84 -18.83 5.65
N ARG A 169 3.87 -19.65 5.26
CA ARG A 169 2.54 -19.23 4.81
C ARG A 169 1.46 -20.10 5.43
N LEU A 170 0.28 -19.52 5.62
CA LEU A 170 -0.89 -20.25 6.12
C LEU A 170 -1.26 -21.35 5.12
N ASN A 171 -1.56 -22.54 5.64
CA ASN A 171 -1.90 -23.71 4.84
C ASN A 171 -3.30 -23.56 4.20
N ASP A 172 -3.58 -24.37 3.19
CA ASP A 172 -4.84 -24.29 2.43
C ASP A 172 -6.08 -24.63 3.28
N ALA A 173 -5.89 -25.44 4.34
CA ALA A 173 -6.94 -25.78 5.29
C ALA A 173 -7.24 -24.65 6.29
N LEU A 174 -6.43 -23.57 6.32
CA LEU A 174 -6.51 -22.45 7.26
C LEU A 174 -6.41 -22.86 8.74
N THR A 175 -5.82 -24.02 9.02
CA THR A 175 -5.70 -24.60 10.37
C THR A 175 -4.31 -24.40 10.99
N GLY A 176 -3.32 -24.01 10.19
CA GLY A 176 -1.93 -23.92 10.61
C GLY A 176 -1.04 -23.28 9.55
N PHE A 177 0.21 -23.02 9.90
CA PHE A 177 1.23 -22.61 8.95
C PHE A 177 2.00 -23.82 8.42
N GLU A 178 2.50 -23.72 7.19
CA GLU A 178 3.43 -24.69 6.63
C GLU A 178 4.75 -24.71 7.44
N PRO A 179 5.60 -25.75 7.30
CA PRO A 179 6.93 -25.74 7.88
C PRO A 179 7.75 -24.51 7.46
N GLN A 180 8.48 -23.92 8.42
CA GLN A 180 9.32 -22.75 8.17
C GLN A 180 10.50 -23.06 7.25
N ARG A 181 10.87 -22.09 6.41
CA ARG A 181 11.97 -22.19 5.44
C ARG A 181 12.89 -20.99 5.56
N ASN A 182 14.20 -21.19 5.39
CA ASN A 182 15.15 -20.09 5.26
C ASN A 182 15.14 -19.56 3.82
N VAL A 183 15.01 -18.25 3.64
CA VAL A 183 15.05 -17.59 2.33
C VAL A 183 16.43 -17.02 1.97
N MET A 184 17.37 -17.02 2.91
CA MET A 184 18.75 -16.58 2.68
C MET A 184 19.55 -17.68 1.97
N GLN A 185 20.13 -17.35 0.81
CA GLN A 185 20.93 -18.29 0.03
C GLN A 185 22.45 -18.14 0.23
N PHE A 186 22.95 -16.92 0.46
CA PHE A 186 24.40 -16.66 0.58
C PHE A 186 24.77 -15.46 1.46
N ALA A 187 23.86 -14.49 1.62
CA ALA A 187 24.10 -13.36 2.52
C ALA A 187 24.25 -13.86 3.98
N VAL A 188 25.13 -13.22 4.75
CA VAL A 188 25.43 -13.58 6.15
C VAL A 188 25.42 -12.34 7.04
N GLY A 189 25.38 -12.54 8.36
CA GLY A 189 25.31 -11.42 9.31
C GLY A 189 23.96 -10.70 9.25
N LEU A 190 22.86 -11.46 9.17
CA LEU A 190 21.51 -10.91 9.27
C LEU A 190 21.41 -10.06 10.55
N ASP A 191 20.96 -8.82 10.40
CA ASP A 191 20.64 -7.95 11.54
C ASP A 191 19.59 -6.90 11.15
N GLY A 192 18.83 -6.45 12.13
CA GLY A 192 17.77 -5.46 11.95
C GLY A 192 16.45 -6.03 11.42
N GLY A 193 16.24 -7.34 11.52
CA GLY A 193 15.00 -8.00 11.10
C GLY A 193 14.85 -8.10 9.59
N GLY A 194 13.59 -8.16 9.14
CA GLY A 194 13.23 -8.22 7.73
C GLY A 194 11.80 -7.74 7.52
N SER A 195 11.41 -7.59 6.25
CA SER A 195 10.06 -7.21 5.86
C SER A 195 9.52 -8.14 4.80
N ILE A 196 8.20 -8.23 4.69
CA ILE A 196 7.51 -9.04 3.69
C ILE A 196 6.40 -8.24 3.00
N ALA A 197 6.29 -8.43 1.70
CA ALA A 197 5.16 -7.98 0.89
C ALA A 197 4.66 -9.15 0.03
N ALA A 198 3.35 -9.21 -0.18
CA ALA A 198 2.71 -10.15 -1.09
C ALA A 198 1.65 -9.42 -1.90
N ASP A 199 1.43 -9.85 -3.15
CA ASP A 199 0.44 -9.24 -4.03
C ASP A 199 -0.66 -10.24 -4.44
N ARG A 200 -1.70 -9.71 -5.08
CA ARG A 200 -2.82 -10.50 -5.59
C ARG A 200 -2.47 -11.34 -6.82
N ALA A 201 -1.30 -11.16 -7.44
CA ALA A 201 -0.81 -12.00 -8.53
C ALA A 201 -0.04 -13.23 -8.00
N GLY A 202 0.14 -13.35 -6.68
CA GLY A 202 0.85 -14.46 -6.05
C GLY A 202 2.36 -14.23 -5.93
N ASN A 203 2.86 -13.01 -6.17
CA ASN A 203 4.25 -12.71 -5.87
C ASN A 203 4.42 -12.49 -4.36
N VAL A 204 5.57 -12.92 -3.83
CA VAL A 204 5.98 -12.66 -2.45
C VAL A 204 7.43 -12.16 -2.46
N TYR A 205 7.70 -11.11 -1.70
CA TYR A 205 9.01 -10.50 -1.56
C TYR A 205 9.37 -10.46 -0.08
N VAL A 206 10.51 -11.05 0.28
CA VAL A 206 11.08 -10.94 1.62
C VAL A 206 12.37 -10.14 1.49
N ALA A 207 12.47 -9.03 2.22
CA ALA A 207 13.63 -8.15 2.19
C ALA A 207 14.33 -8.12 3.56
N TRP A 208 15.66 -8.13 3.56
CA TRP A 208 16.46 -8.09 4.79
C TRP A 208 17.80 -7.40 4.58
N HIS A 209 18.43 -6.97 5.68
CA HIS A 209 19.79 -6.43 5.65
C HIS A 209 20.80 -7.51 6.06
N ALA A 210 21.87 -7.67 5.28
CA ALA A 210 22.96 -8.60 5.57
C ALA A 210 24.23 -8.20 4.79
N GLY A 211 25.38 -8.72 5.22
CA GLY A 211 26.64 -8.62 4.49
C GLY A 211 26.73 -9.64 3.34
N ALA A 212 27.63 -9.39 2.39
CA ALA A 212 27.93 -10.29 1.28
C ALA A 212 29.11 -11.24 1.59
N GLY A 213 29.36 -11.53 2.87
CA GLY A 213 30.55 -12.26 3.34
C GLY A 213 31.64 -11.35 3.94
N GLU A 214 31.42 -10.03 3.94
CA GLU A 214 32.29 -9.07 4.63
C GLU A 214 31.71 -8.70 6.01
N GLU A 215 32.58 -8.44 6.99
CA GLU A 215 32.20 -8.06 8.36
C GLU A 215 31.97 -6.55 8.55
N GLU A 216 32.28 -5.72 7.54
CA GLU A 216 32.19 -4.27 7.64
C GLU A 216 30.76 -3.75 7.48
N GLU A 217 30.26 -3.03 8.50
CA GLU A 217 28.90 -2.46 8.51
C GLU A 217 28.59 -1.58 7.29
N ALA A 218 29.58 -0.82 6.79
CA ALA A 218 29.43 0.03 5.62
C ALA A 218 29.15 -0.73 4.31
N LYS A 219 29.41 -2.05 4.28
CA LYS A 219 29.21 -2.91 3.11
C LYS A 219 27.89 -3.69 3.15
N ARG A 220 27.07 -3.51 4.19
CA ARG A 220 25.75 -4.15 4.28
C ARG A 220 24.86 -3.72 3.13
N ARG A 221 24.07 -4.68 2.64
CA ARG A 221 23.14 -4.48 1.53
C ARG A 221 21.74 -4.88 1.95
N VAL A 222 20.76 -4.36 1.23
CA VAL A 222 19.42 -4.93 1.19
C VAL A 222 19.44 -6.11 0.22
N TRP A 223 18.96 -7.25 0.69
CA TRP A 223 18.72 -8.44 -0.11
C TRP A 223 17.22 -8.66 -0.24
N VAL A 224 16.80 -9.27 -1.34
CA VAL A 224 15.41 -9.63 -1.58
C VAL A 224 15.35 -11.06 -2.10
N ALA A 225 14.52 -11.89 -1.46
CA ALA A 225 14.07 -13.15 -2.03
C ALA A 225 12.69 -12.94 -2.66
N ARG A 226 12.53 -13.43 -3.89
CA ARG A 226 11.26 -13.34 -4.62
C ARG A 226 10.69 -14.73 -4.88
N SER A 227 9.39 -14.84 -4.66
CA SER A 227 8.55 -15.91 -5.16
C SER A 227 7.55 -15.36 -6.18
N ALA A 228 7.22 -16.17 -7.19
CA ALA A 228 6.16 -15.93 -8.16
C ALA A 228 5.07 -17.02 -8.12
N ASP A 229 5.06 -17.83 -7.06
CA ASP A 229 4.20 -19.01 -6.90
C ASP A 229 3.59 -19.09 -5.48
N GLU A 230 3.14 -17.93 -4.98
CA GLU A 230 2.54 -17.76 -3.65
C GLU A 230 3.46 -18.22 -2.50
N GLY A 231 4.77 -18.03 -2.68
CA GLY A 231 5.78 -18.43 -1.72
C GLY A 231 5.95 -19.94 -1.56
N LYS A 232 5.60 -20.74 -2.58
CA LYS A 232 5.96 -22.17 -2.62
C LYS A 232 7.47 -22.32 -2.86
N THR A 233 8.05 -21.50 -3.74
CA THR A 233 9.48 -21.49 -4.02
C THR A 233 10.04 -20.07 -4.03
N PHE A 234 11.30 -19.93 -3.63
CA PHE A 234 12.08 -18.70 -3.78
C PHE A 234 13.24 -18.99 -4.70
N LYS A 235 13.20 -18.42 -5.91
CA LYS A 235 14.24 -18.60 -6.93
C LYS A 235 15.20 -17.41 -6.88
N ARG A 236 16.39 -17.64 -7.41
CA ARG A 236 17.35 -16.58 -7.70
C ARG A 236 16.99 -15.89 -9.02
#